data_AF-A0A961RUP1-F1
#
_entry.id   AF-A0A961RUP1-F1
#
_cell.length_a   1.000
_cell.length_b   1.000
_cell.length_c   1.000
_cell.angle_alpha   90.00
_cell.angle_beta   90.00
_cell.angle_gamma   90.00
#
_symmetry.space_group_name_H-M   'P 1'
#
loop_
_entity.id
_entity.type
_entity.pdbx_description
1 polymer ?
#
loop_
_entity_poly.entity_id
_entity_poly.type
_entity_poly.pdbx_seq_one_letter_code
_entity_poly.pdbx_strand_id
1 'polypeptide(L)'
;MPEDGKHGVLVKTMKPGQDIRADLPAIGPKTVEGAVRAGLRGIAVEAGHSIILEKAATLELARKAGLFIYGASDADMAKAR
;
A
#
# COMPACT_ATOMS: atom_id res chain seq x y z
N MET A 1 -3.95 14.07 -16.22
CA MET A 1 -2.88 13.70 -15.27
C MET A 1 -1.60 14.26 -15.84
N PRO A 2 -0.74 14.94 -15.07
CA PRO A 2 0.49 15.50 -15.62
C PRO A 2 1.39 14.37 -16.14
N GLU A 3 1.85 14.52 -17.37
CA GLU A 3 2.65 13.55 -18.12
C GLU A 3 4.12 13.94 -17.95
N ASP A 4 4.98 13.00 -17.55
CA ASP A 4 6.42 13.18 -17.29
C ASP A 4 6.83 13.55 -15.85
N GLY A 5 6.55 12.65 -14.90
CA GLY A 5 7.20 12.63 -13.59
C GLY A 5 7.38 11.21 -13.09
N LYS A 6 8.58 10.86 -12.58
CA LYS A 6 8.79 9.56 -11.91
C LYS A 6 7.77 9.43 -10.79
N HIS A 7 6.83 8.51 -10.95
CA HIS A 7 5.82 8.24 -9.94
C HIS A 7 6.28 7.14 -8.99
N GLY A 8 6.10 7.35 -7.69
CA GLY A 8 6.44 6.38 -6.65
C GLY A 8 5.28 5.44 -6.29
N VAL A 9 5.62 4.38 -5.56
CA VAL A 9 4.69 3.46 -4.92
C VAL A 9 5.02 3.43 -3.43
N LEU A 10 4.01 3.55 -2.57
CA LEU A 10 4.18 3.33 -1.13
C LEU A 10 4.21 1.82 -0.87
N VAL A 11 5.26 1.32 -0.21
CA VAL A 11 5.33 -0.09 0.19
C VAL A 11 5.29 -0.16 1.71
N LYS A 12 4.35 -0.93 2.26
CA LYS A 12 4.28 -1.28 3.68
C LYS A 12 4.46 -2.79 3.86
N THR A 13 5.55 -3.17 4.51
CA THR A 13 5.93 -4.57 4.73
C THR A 13 6.36 -4.77 6.18
N MET A 14 6.35 -6.02 6.64
CA MET A 14 6.85 -6.36 7.97
C MET A 14 8.34 -6.03 8.07
N LYS A 15 8.74 -5.31 9.12
CA LYS A 15 10.17 -5.12 9.41
C LYS A 15 10.77 -6.44 9.92
N PRO A 16 12.04 -6.73 9.62
CA PRO A 16 12.74 -7.86 10.23
C PRO A 16 12.70 -7.75 11.77
N GLY A 17 12.18 -8.78 12.44
CA GLY A 17 12.03 -8.80 13.90
C GLY A 17 10.80 -8.08 14.44
N GLN A 18 9.88 -7.60 13.60
CA GLN A 18 8.60 -7.05 14.04
C GLN A 18 7.70 -8.18 14.57
N ASP A 19 7.24 -8.03 15.81
CA ASP A 19 6.34 -9.00 16.44
C ASP A 19 4.95 -8.93 15.81
N ILE A 20 4.57 -10.02 15.15
CA ILE A 20 3.30 -10.14 14.41
C ILE A 20 2.08 -9.98 15.32
N ARG A 21 2.23 -10.30 16.61
CA ARG A 21 1.14 -10.28 17.61
C ARG A 21 0.92 -8.89 18.16
N ALA A 22 1.92 -8.01 18.05
CA ALA A 22 1.86 -6.66 18.58
C ALA A 22 1.36 -5.65 17.54
N ASP A 23 1.88 -5.70 16.30
CA ASP A 23 1.54 -4.71 15.28
C ASP A 23 1.70 -5.28 13.86
N LEU A 24 0.59 -5.35 13.11
CA LEU A 24 0.60 -5.63 11.67
C LEU A 24 0.53 -4.32 10.89
N PRO A 25 1.30 -4.15 9.80
CA PRO A 25 1.17 -3.01 8.91
C PRO A 25 -0.28 -2.81 8.45
N ALA A 26 -0.80 -1.60 8.64
CA ALA A 26 -2.15 -1.26 8.23
C ALA A 26 -2.20 -0.14 7.18
N ILE A 27 -3.14 -0.26 6.24
CA ILE A 27 -3.54 0.82 5.33
C ILE A 27 -5.03 1.11 5.49
N GLY A 28 -5.44 2.35 5.25
CA GLY A 28 -6.84 2.77 5.31
C GLY A 28 -7.10 4.00 4.43
N PRO A 29 -8.28 4.63 4.55
CA PRO A 29 -8.66 5.75 3.69
C PRO A 29 -7.64 6.90 3.76
N LYS A 30 -7.17 7.24 4.98
CA LYS A 30 -6.13 8.26 5.20
C LYS A 30 -4.81 7.94 4.48
N THR A 31 -4.46 6.67 4.34
CA THR A 31 -3.25 6.26 3.59
C THR A 31 -3.42 6.52 2.10
N VAL A 32 -4.61 6.26 1.56
CA VAL A 32 -4.93 6.56 0.15
C VAL A 32 -4.89 8.08 -0.09
N GLU A 33 -5.51 8.88 0.79
CA GLU A 33 -5.47 10.34 0.69
C GLU A 33 -4.02 10.87 0.72
N GLY A 34 -3.19 10.35 1.63
CA GLY A 34 -1.78 10.69 1.72
C GLY A 34 -1.02 10.33 0.44
N ALA A 35 -1.27 9.14 -0.12
CA ALA A 35 -0.63 8.69 -1.35
C ALA A 35 -1.02 9.55 -2.57
N VAL A 36 -2.29 9.94 -2.67
CA VAL A 36 -2.77 10.89 -3.69
C VAL A 36 -2.06 12.24 -3.56
N ARG A 37 -2.03 12.80 -2.35
CA ARG A 37 -1.39 14.09 -2.07
C ARG A 37 0.11 14.08 -2.39
N ALA A 38 0.76 12.94 -2.22
CA ALA A 38 2.17 12.74 -2.55
C ALA A 38 2.42 12.45 -4.05
N GLY A 39 1.37 12.39 -4.88
CA GLY A 39 1.50 12.09 -6.31
C GLY A 39 1.93 10.65 -6.61
N LEU A 40 1.68 9.72 -5.67
CA LEU A 40 1.98 8.30 -5.84
C LEU A 40 0.96 7.64 -6.76
N ARG A 41 1.35 6.51 -7.37
CA ARG A 41 0.49 5.76 -8.30
C ARG A 41 -0.11 4.51 -7.69
N GLY A 42 0.38 4.08 -6.53
CA GLY A 42 -0.19 2.95 -5.83
C GLY A 42 0.40 2.71 -4.47
N ILE A 43 -0.17 1.70 -3.82
CA ILE A 43 0.21 1.21 -2.51
C ILE A 43 0.41 -0.30 -2.63
N ALA A 44 1.55 -0.81 -2.19
CA ALA A 44 1.81 -2.24 -2.05
C ALA A 44 1.86 -2.62 -0.56
N VAL A 45 1.22 -3.73 -0.22
CA VAL A 45 1.22 -4.32 1.12
C VAL A 45 1.61 -5.78 1.03
N GLU A 46 2.21 -6.32 2.09
CA GLU A 46 2.55 -7.74 2.15
C GLU A 46 1.28 -8.59 2.32
N ALA A 47 1.05 -9.52 1.39
CA ALA A 47 -0.13 -10.38 1.41
C ALA A 47 -0.08 -11.31 2.65
N GLY A 48 -1.18 -11.36 3.41
CA GLY A 48 -1.26 -12.18 4.64
C GLY A 48 -0.63 -11.53 5.88
N HIS A 49 0.19 -10.50 5.72
CA HIS A 49 0.86 -9.80 6.82
C HIS A 49 0.52 -8.30 6.86
N SER A 50 -0.67 -7.91 6.40
CA SER A 50 -1.13 -6.53 6.42
C SER A 50 -2.65 -6.44 6.57
N ILE A 51 -3.10 -5.37 7.23
CA ILE A 51 -4.52 -5.09 7.48
C ILE A 51 -4.98 -3.95 6.58
N ILE A 52 -6.16 -4.10 5.97
CA ILE A 52 -6.87 -3.01 5.29
C ILE A 52 -8.03 -2.56 6.17
N LEU A 53 -7.88 -1.40 6.80
CA LEU A 53 -8.92 -0.73 7.57
C LEU A 53 -10.02 -0.26 6.63
N GLU A 54 -11.29 -0.39 7.05
CA GLU A 54 -12.45 0.03 6.27
C GLU A 54 -12.37 -0.41 4.80
N LYS A 55 -12.07 -1.70 4.57
CA LYS A 55 -11.68 -2.25 3.26
C LYS A 55 -12.50 -1.72 2.09
N ALA A 56 -13.84 -1.70 2.20
CA ALA A 56 -14.70 -1.19 1.13
C ALA A 56 -14.44 0.28 0.81
N ALA A 57 -14.41 1.14 1.82
CA ALA A 57 -14.15 2.57 1.67
C ALA A 57 -12.73 2.83 1.13
N THR A 58 -11.73 2.12 1.65
CA THR A 58 -10.34 2.22 1.19
C THR A 58 -10.19 1.85 -0.28
N LEU A 59 -10.78 0.73 -0.71
CA LEU A 59 -10.73 0.28 -2.10
C LEU A 59 -11.50 1.22 -3.04
N GLU A 60 -12.67 1.72 -2.61
CA GLU A 60 -13.46 2.66 -3.39
C GLU A 60 -12.71 3.98 -3.59
N LEU A 61 -12.11 4.51 -2.52
CA LEU A 61 -11.33 5.74 -2.58
C LEU A 61 -10.10 5.59 -3.50
N ALA A 62 -9.38 4.47 -3.39
CA ALA A 62 -8.25 4.19 -4.26
C ALA A 62 -8.67 4.12 -5.74
N ARG A 63 -9.80 3.44 -6.02
CA ARG A 63 -10.36 3.35 -7.38
C ARG A 63 -10.74 4.73 -7.93
N LYS A 64 -11.44 5.56 -7.14
CA LYS A 64 -11.83 6.93 -7.51
C LYS A 64 -10.61 7.82 -7.78
N ALA A 65 -9.55 7.62 -7.02
CA ALA A 65 -8.30 8.36 -7.16
C ALA A 65 -7.38 7.84 -8.28
N GLY A 66 -7.69 6.70 -8.90
CA GLY A 66 -6.82 6.06 -9.89
C GLY A 66 -5.54 5.44 -9.29
N LEU A 67 -5.51 5.17 -7.98
CA LEU A 67 -4.43 4.42 -7.34
C LEU A 67 -4.73 2.92 -7.37
N PHE A 68 -3.70 2.12 -7.63
CA PHE A 68 -3.78 0.68 -7.40
C PHE A 68 -3.40 0.33 -5.96
N ILE A 69 -3.98 -0.77 -5.46
CA ILE A 69 -3.53 -1.44 -4.23
C ILE A 69 -3.09 -2.84 -4.62
N TYR A 70 -1.86 -3.21 -4.28
CA TYR A 70 -1.24 -4.50 -4.61
C TYR A 70 -0.90 -5.29 -3.34
N GLY A 71 -1.30 -6.57 -3.31
CA GLY A 71 -0.86 -7.52 -2.28
C GLY A 71 0.35 -8.28 -2.78
N ALA A 72 1.54 -7.92 -2.32
CA ALA A 72 2.79 -8.56 -2.72
C ALA A 72 2.94 -9.91 -2.01
N SER A 73 3.18 -10.96 -2.81
CA SER A 73 3.50 -12.29 -2.30
C SER A 73 4.95 -12.37 -1.81
N ASP A 74 5.29 -13.38 -1.03
CA ASP A 74 6.68 -13.64 -0.64
C ASP A 74 7.63 -13.74 -1.84
N ALA A 75 7.14 -14.28 -2.97
CA ALA A 75 7.89 -14.37 -4.21
C ALA A 75 8.14 -12.98 -4.85
N ASP A 76 7.21 -12.04 -4.70
CA ASP A 76 7.38 -10.66 -5.15
C ASP A 76 8.35 -9.91 -4.25
N MET A 77 8.26 -10.15 -2.93
CA MET A 77 9.12 -9.52 -1.92
C MET A 77 10.59 -9.98 -2.04
N ALA A 78 10.83 -11.24 -2.41
CA ALA A 78 12.17 -11.75 -2.64
C ALA A 78 12.88 -11.11 -3.85
N LYS A 79 12.11 -10.67 -4.86
CA LYS A 79 12.65 -9.99 -6.06
C LYS A 79 12.93 -8.50 -5.84
N ALA A 80 12.37 -7.92 -4.78
CA ALA A 80 12.50 -6.50 -4.45
C ALA A 80 13.70 -6.20 -3.51
N ARG A 81 14.43 -7.24 -3.08
CA ARG A 81 15.64 -7.15 -2.25
C ARG A 81 16.88 -7.28 -3.11
#